data_AF-A0AA50DWP0-F1
#
_entry.id   AF-A0AA50DWP0-F1
#
_cell.length_a   1.000
_cell.length_b   1.000
_cell.length_c   1.000
_cell.angle_alpha   90.00
_cell.angle_beta   90.00
_cell.angle_gamma   90.00
#
_symmetry.space_group_name_H-M   'P 1'
#
loop_
_entity.id
_entity.type
_entity.pdbx_description
1 polymer ?
#
loop_
_entity_poly.entity_id
_entity_poly.type
_entity_poly.pdbx_seq_one_letter_code
_entity_poly.pdbx_strand_id
1 'polypeptide(L)'
;MELFLATVKTNRHIATKEIWVNTSEAEVNPAFSPLYELSKRTLGDVVTLKRLDSPCVIRKLILGPFKSKLNPVGIMSAAWVARQVVKGVKRDSRNIIVTINPITFIAFPIKEFFVSLYFRCFSKKS
;
A
#
# COMPACT_ATOMS: atom_id res chain seq x y z
N MET A 1 -9.93 -9.79 -0.03
CA MET A 1 -8.56 -10.18 0.36
C MET A 1 -8.54 -11.61 0.88
N GLU A 2 -9.28 -11.92 1.94
CA GLU A 2 -9.36 -13.28 2.54
C GLU A 2 -9.64 -14.39 1.53
N LEU A 3 -10.64 -14.22 0.67
CA LEU A 3 -10.99 -15.21 -0.37
C LEU A 3 -9.80 -15.53 -1.29
N PHE A 4 -8.98 -14.53 -1.63
CA PHE A 4 -7.78 -14.74 -2.44
C PHE A 4 -6.69 -15.45 -1.63
N LEU A 5 -6.44 -15.02 -0.39
CA LEU A 5 -5.44 -15.62 0.50
C LEU A 5 -5.76 -17.09 0.78
N ALA A 6 -7.04 -17.46 0.91
CA ALA A 6 -7.49 -18.83 1.04
C ALA A 6 -7.07 -19.74 -0.13
N THR A 7 -6.77 -19.18 -1.31
CA THR A 7 -6.27 -19.94 -2.47
C THR A 7 -4.75 -20.21 -2.43
N VAL A 8 -4.02 -19.64 -1.47
CA VAL A 8 -2.57 -19.88 -1.27
C VAL A 8 -2.42 -21.16 -0.45
N LYS A 9 -2.09 -22.28 -1.12
CA LYS A 9 -2.07 -23.62 -0.52
C LYS A 9 -0.73 -24.35 -0.67
N THR A 10 0.12 -23.94 -1.61
CA THR A 10 1.36 -24.63 -1.97
C THR A 10 2.54 -23.66 -1.94
N ASN A 11 3.77 -24.18 -1.83
CA ASN A 11 5.00 -23.38 -1.88
C ASN A 11 5.09 -22.54 -3.17
N ARG A 12 4.64 -23.09 -4.30
CA ARG A 12 4.56 -22.33 -5.56
C ARG A 12 3.59 -21.14 -5.43
N HIS A 13 2.43 -21.33 -4.82
CA HIS A 13 1.47 -20.24 -4.62
C HIS A 13 2.03 -19.15 -3.72
N ILE A 14 2.73 -19.52 -2.63
CA ILE A 14 3.39 -18.57 -1.73
C ILE A 14 4.39 -17.69 -2.50
N ALA A 15 5.14 -18.30 -3.42
CA ALA A 15 6.16 -17.61 -4.21
C ALA A 15 5.60 -16.75 -5.36
N THR A 16 4.45 -17.13 -5.96
CA THR A 16 3.97 -16.49 -7.20
C THR A 16 2.73 -15.63 -7.02
N LYS A 17 1.94 -15.82 -5.95
CA LYS A 17 0.73 -15.02 -5.70
C LYS A 17 1.10 -13.77 -4.92
N GLU A 18 0.61 -12.63 -5.39
CA GLU A 18 0.79 -11.36 -4.71
C GLU A 18 -0.51 -10.57 -4.73
N ILE A 19 -0.74 -9.77 -3.68
CA ILE A 19 -1.82 -8.78 -3.64
C ILE A 19 -1.20 -7.40 -3.67
N TRP A 20 -1.62 -6.55 -4.59
CA TRP A 20 -1.19 -5.16 -4.63
C TRP A 20 -2.39 -4.28 -4.29
N VAL A 21 -2.30 -3.54 -3.19
CA VAL A 21 -3.39 -2.68 -2.70
C VAL A 21 -3.06 -1.22 -3.00
N ASN A 22 -3.98 -0.56 -3.69
CA ASN A 22 -3.90 0.87 -3.92
C ASN A 22 -4.27 1.66 -2.66
N THR A 23 -3.28 2.28 -2.04
CA THR A 23 -3.48 3.23 -0.94
C THR A 23 -3.21 4.65 -1.44
N SER A 24 -2.75 5.56 -0.60
CA SER A 24 -2.53 6.96 -0.99
C SER A 24 -1.53 7.63 -0.05
N GLU A 25 -0.91 8.70 -0.52
CA GLU A 25 -0.11 9.60 0.33
C GLU A 25 -0.90 10.19 1.51
N ALA A 26 -2.24 10.16 1.43
CA ALA A 26 -3.14 10.51 2.54
C ALA A 26 -2.96 9.64 3.80
N GLU A 27 -2.24 8.52 3.71
CA GLU A 27 -1.85 7.72 4.88
C GLU A 27 -0.96 8.50 5.86
N VAL A 28 -0.21 9.50 5.39
CA VAL A 28 0.71 10.31 6.19
C VAL A 28 0.59 11.82 5.98
N ASN A 29 -0.03 12.25 4.88
CA ASN A 29 -0.30 13.66 4.61
C ASN A 29 -1.80 13.96 4.80
N PRO A 30 -2.16 15.22 5.07
CA PRO A 30 -3.56 15.62 5.04
C PRO A 30 -4.10 15.54 3.61
N ALA A 31 -5.32 15.03 3.45
CA ALA A 31 -6.04 15.11 2.18
C ALA A 31 -7.05 16.26 2.19
N PHE A 32 -7.40 16.75 1.01
CA PHE A 32 -8.42 17.81 0.87
C PHE A 32 -9.80 17.38 1.39
N SER A 33 -10.10 16.08 1.33
CA SER A 33 -11.35 15.49 1.85
C SER A 33 -11.04 14.66 3.11
N PRO A 34 -11.58 15.04 4.28
CA PRO A 34 -11.40 14.29 5.53
C PRO A 34 -11.90 12.84 5.43
N LEU A 35 -13.02 12.61 4.73
CA LEU A 35 -13.57 11.26 4.51
C LEU A 35 -12.65 10.39 3.65
N TYR A 36 -12.07 10.98 2.60
CA TYR A 36 -11.08 10.29 1.77
C TYR A 36 -9.82 9.95 2.59
N GLU A 37 -9.34 10.90 3.39
CA GLU A 37 -8.19 10.71 4.28
C GLU A 37 -8.41 9.54 5.23
N LEU A 38 -9.53 9.57 5.98
CA LEU A 38 -9.88 8.52 6.93
C LEU A 38 -9.97 7.17 6.23
N SER A 39 -10.68 7.11 5.10
CA SER A 39 -10.83 5.88 4.32
C SER A 39 -9.49 5.30 3.87
N LYS A 40 -8.57 6.15 3.38
CA LYS A 40 -7.25 5.70 2.92
C LYS A 40 -6.33 5.32 4.07
N ARG A 41 -6.39 6.02 5.21
CA ARG A 41 -5.66 5.66 6.44
C ARG A 41 -6.13 4.32 6.98
N THR A 42 -7.44 4.15 7.16
CA THR A 42 -8.03 2.89 7.63
C THR A 42 -7.70 1.73 6.69
N LEU A 43 -7.83 1.92 5.37
CA LEU A 43 -7.45 0.90 4.40
C LEU A 43 -5.96 0.56 4.50
N GLY A 44 -5.09 1.56 4.64
CA GLY A 44 -3.66 1.39 4.84
C GLY A 44 -3.36 0.54 6.08
N ASP A 45 -3.97 0.87 7.21
CA ASP A 45 -3.73 0.17 8.48
C ASP A 45 -4.28 -1.27 8.45
N VAL A 46 -5.44 -1.50 7.82
CA VAL A 46 -5.98 -2.85 7.59
C VAL A 46 -4.99 -3.69 6.77
N VAL A 47 -4.37 -3.12 5.74
CA VAL A 47 -3.35 -3.81 4.95
C VAL A 47 -2.09 -4.09 5.77
N THR A 48 -1.64 -3.15 6.60
CA THR A 48 -0.49 -3.35 7.50
C THR A 48 -0.76 -4.48 8.50
N LEU A 49 -1.95 -4.52 9.10
CA LEU A 49 -2.34 -5.58 10.02
C LEU A 49 -2.37 -6.94 9.30
N LYS A 50 -2.99 -7.02 8.11
CA LYS A 50 -3.08 -8.26 7.33
C LYS A 50 -1.74 -8.79 6.85
N ARG A 51 -0.72 -7.94 6.70
CA ARG A 51 0.63 -8.37 6.33
C ARG A 51 1.32 -9.22 7.39
N LEU A 52 0.95 -9.09 8.67
CA LEU A 52 1.62 -9.82 9.74
C LEU A 52 1.54 -11.34 9.57
N ASP A 53 0.39 -11.82 9.09
CA ASP A 53 0.07 -13.25 8.98
C ASP A 53 -0.26 -13.69 7.55
N SER A 54 0.06 -12.86 6.55
CA SER A 54 -0.26 -13.17 5.15
C SER A 54 0.58 -14.34 4.63
N PRO A 55 -0.03 -15.38 4.01
CA PRO A 55 0.69 -16.50 3.42
C PRO A 55 1.43 -16.14 2.12
N CYS A 56 1.21 -14.93 1.57
CA CYS A 56 1.89 -14.45 0.37
C CYS A 56 2.22 -12.96 0.46
N VAL A 57 2.94 -12.44 -0.54
CA VAL A 57 3.34 -11.03 -0.56
C VAL A 57 2.14 -10.10 -0.72
N ILE A 58 2.01 -9.11 0.18
CA ILE A 58 1.07 -8.00 0.03
C ILE A 58 1.85 -6.69 -0.12
N ARG A 59 1.69 -6.01 -1.25
CA ARG A 59 2.34 -4.73 -1.57
C ARG A 59 1.36 -3.57 -1.41
N LYS A 60 1.83 -2.46 -0.85
CA LYS A 60 1.09 -1.19 -0.79
C LYS A 60 1.58 -0.31 -1.92
N LEU A 61 0.64 0.23 -2.69
CA LEU A 61 0.90 1.21 -3.73
C LEU A 61 0.48 2.58 -3.18
N ILE A 62 1.44 3.32 -2.64
CA ILE A 62 1.24 4.65 -2.05
C ILE A 62 1.33 5.66 -3.19
N LEU A 63 0.19 5.95 -3.80
CA LEU A 63 0.12 6.83 -4.96
C LEU A 63 -0.24 8.26 -4.56
N GLY A 64 0.52 9.22 -5.08
CA GLY A 64 0.15 10.63 -5.13
C GLY A 64 -0.82 10.93 -6.28
N PRO A 65 -1.20 12.20 -6.48
CA PRO A 65 -2.22 12.59 -7.44
C PRO A 65 -1.77 12.31 -8.88
N PHE A 66 -2.43 11.36 -9.53
CA PHE A 66 -2.25 11.04 -10.95
C PHE A 66 -3.55 11.19 -11.73
N LYS A 67 -3.43 11.56 -13.01
CA LYS A 67 -4.54 11.78 -13.94
C LYS A 67 -5.29 10.48 -14.18
N SER A 68 -6.59 10.50 -13.94
CA SER A 68 -7.51 9.41 -14.27
C SER A 68 -8.91 9.96 -14.54
N LYS A 69 -9.83 9.11 -15.03
CA LYS A 69 -11.23 9.50 -15.20
C LYS A 69 -11.89 9.94 -13.87
N LEU A 70 -11.44 9.38 -12.74
CA LEU A 70 -11.93 9.69 -11.40
C LEU A 70 -11.21 10.90 -10.77
N ASN A 71 -10.00 11.21 -11.22
CA ASN A 71 -9.19 12.33 -10.73
C ASN A 71 -8.63 13.13 -11.93
N PRO A 72 -9.44 13.98 -12.56
CA PRO A 72 -9.02 14.76 -13.72
C PRO A 72 -7.94 15.80 -13.37
N VAL A 73 -7.89 16.24 -12.10
CA VAL A 73 -6.92 17.23 -11.59
C VAL A 73 -5.57 16.63 -11.19
N GLY A 74 -5.36 15.32 -11.38
CA GLY A 74 -4.09 14.68 -11.07
C GLY A 74 -2.91 15.28 -11.83
N ILE A 75 -1.72 15.27 -11.23
CA ILE A 75 -0.54 15.92 -11.82
C ILE A 75 0.25 14.90 -12.64
N MET A 76 0.46 13.69 -12.09
CA MET A 76 1.28 12.66 -12.74
C MET A 76 0.49 11.91 -13.82
N SER A 77 1.16 11.41 -14.87
CA SER A 77 0.49 10.56 -15.87
C SER A 77 0.30 9.13 -15.37
N ALA A 78 -0.86 8.53 -15.62
CA ALA A 78 -1.16 7.13 -15.25
C ALA A 78 -0.14 6.14 -15.83
N ALA A 79 0.30 6.35 -17.08
CA ALA A 79 1.29 5.50 -17.72
C ALA A 79 2.66 5.58 -17.02
N TRP A 80 3.08 6.77 -16.58
CA TRP A 80 4.31 6.91 -15.79
C TRP A 80 4.18 6.25 -14.42
N VAL A 81 3.05 6.46 -13.74
CA VAL A 81 2.77 5.84 -12.43
C VAL A 81 2.87 4.31 -12.55
N ALA A 82 2.20 3.72 -13.53
CA ALA A 82 2.22 2.28 -13.76
C ALA A 82 3.64 1.75 -14.00
N ARG A 83 4.47 2.47 -14.79
CA ARG A 83 5.88 2.11 -14.99
C ARG A 83 6.68 2.14 -13.69
N GLN A 84 6.48 3.15 -12.84
CA GLN A 84 7.17 3.21 -11.55
C GLN A 84 6.71 2.11 -10.60
N VAL A 85 5.42 1.78 -10.61
CA VAL A 85 4.88 0.66 -9.82
C VAL A 85 5.57 -0.65 -10.23
N VAL A 86 5.60 -0.97 -11.52
CA VAL A 86 6.26 -2.18 -12.02
C VAL A 86 7.76 -2.18 -11.68
N LYS A 87 8.45 -1.04 -11.76
CA LYS A 87 9.85 -0.93 -11.33
C LYS A 87 10.03 -1.23 -9.85
N GLY A 88 9.14 -0.73 -8.98
CA GLY A 88 9.15 -1.03 -7.54
C GLY A 88 8.92 -2.50 -7.25
N VAL A 89 7.96 -3.13 -7.94
CA VAL A 89 7.69 -4.57 -7.84
C VAL A 89 8.91 -5.39 -8.24
N LYS A 90 9.55 -5.06 -9.38
CA LYS A 90 10.76 -5.77 -9.85
C LYS A 90 11.94 -5.69 -8.87
N ARG A 91 11.96 -4.70 -7.98
CA ARG A 91 12.95 -4.53 -6.90
C ARG A 91 12.53 -5.19 -5.58
N ASP A 92 11.49 -6.02 -5.61
CA ASP A 92 10.82 -6.62 -4.44
C ASP A 92 10.38 -5.61 -3.35
N SER A 93 10.11 -4.36 -3.71
CA SER A 93 9.67 -3.36 -2.75
C SER A 93 8.25 -3.67 -2.23
N ARG A 94 8.09 -3.74 -0.90
CA ARG A 94 6.78 -3.98 -0.26
C ARG A 94 5.92 -2.72 -0.19
N ASN A 95 6.57 -1.57 -0.04
CA ASN A 95 5.94 -0.26 -0.03
C ASN A 95 6.42 0.50 -1.26
N ILE A 96 5.53 0.65 -2.24
CA ILE A 96 5.85 1.28 -3.52
C ILE A 96 5.26 2.68 -3.50
N ILE A 97 6.11 3.66 -3.25
CA ILE A 97 5.74 5.06 -3.15
C ILE A 97 5.96 5.72 -4.52
N VAL A 98 4.89 6.28 -5.07
CA VAL A 98 4.93 7.01 -6.35
C VAL A 98 4.15 8.29 -6.16
N THR A 99 4.86 9.37 -5.83
CA THR A 99 4.29 10.70 -5.61
C THR A 99 5.32 11.79 -5.96
N ILE A 100 4.84 13.03 -6.10
CA ILE A 100 5.66 14.24 -6.23
C ILE A 100 6.06 14.76 -4.86
N ASN A 101 5.29 14.47 -3.80
CA ASN A 101 5.55 15.01 -2.47
C ASN A 101 6.75 14.30 -1.81
N PRO A 102 7.90 14.99 -1.63
CA PRO A 102 9.12 14.38 -1.12
C PRO A 102 8.98 13.90 0.33
N ILE A 103 8.13 14.56 1.12
CA ILE A 103 7.92 14.23 2.54
C ILE A 103 7.40 12.80 2.69
N THR A 104 6.56 12.34 1.77
CA THR A 104 5.97 10.99 1.79
C THR A 104 7.03 9.91 1.79
N PHE A 105 8.17 10.11 1.11
CA PHE A 105 9.25 9.11 1.07
C PHE A 105 9.94 8.89 2.42
N ILE A 106 9.80 9.83 3.35
CA ILE A 106 10.38 9.75 4.69
C ILE A 106 9.29 9.42 5.73
N ALA A 107 8.19 10.17 5.70
CA ALA A 107 7.11 10.03 6.68
C ALA A 107 6.43 8.66 6.58
N PHE A 108 6.23 8.13 5.36
CA PHE A 108 5.55 6.86 5.18
C PHE A 108 6.33 5.66 5.77
N PRO A 109 7.64 5.46 5.47
CA PRO A 109 8.41 4.40 6.11
C PRO A 109 8.41 4.48 7.64
N ILE A 110 8.53 5.68 8.21
CA ILE A 110 8.52 5.89 9.66
C ILE A 110 7.16 5.48 10.24
N LYS A 111 6.06 5.98 9.68
CA LYS A 111 4.70 5.63 10.09
C LYS A 111 4.46 4.12 9.98
N GLU A 112 4.77 3.51 8.84
CA GLU A 112 4.57 2.08 8.60
C GLU A 112 5.39 1.24 9.59
N PHE A 113 6.62 1.65 9.93
CA PHE A 113 7.44 0.97 10.92
C PHE A 113 6.77 0.96 12.31
N PHE A 114 6.35 2.12 12.83
CA PHE A 114 5.74 2.21 14.15
C PHE A 114 4.38 1.51 14.22
N VAL A 115 3.54 1.66 13.19
CA VAL A 115 2.24 0.99 13.13
C VAL A 115 2.41 -0.53 13.02
N SER A 116 3.34 -1.01 12.19
CA SER A 116 3.63 -2.44 12.11
C SER A 116 4.20 -2.98 13.42
N LEU A 117 5.03 -2.21 14.12
CA LEU A 117 5.57 -2.59 15.42
C LEU A 117 4.45 -2.69 16.47
N TYR A 118 3.59 -1.67 16.54
CA TYR A 118 2.42 -1.67 17.41
C TYR A 118 1.53 -2.89 17.14
N PHE A 119 1.15 -3.14 15.88
CA PHE A 119 0.31 -4.30 15.56
C PHE A 119 1.00 -5.62 15.90
N ARG A 120 2.31 -5.76 15.66
CA ARG A 120 3.04 -6.97 16.00
C ARG A 120 3.11 -7.22 17.52
N CYS A 121 3.23 -6.15 18.32
CA CYS A 121 3.30 -6.26 19.79
C CYS A 121 1.94 -6.58 20.42
N PHE A 122 0.84 -6.06 19.85
CA PHE A 122 -0.46 -6.08 20.50
C PHE A 122 -1.55 -6.89 19.77
N SER A 123 -1.29 -7.36 18.54
CA SER A 123 -2.19 -8.27 17.84
C SER A 123 -1.71 -9.70 18.02
N LYS A 124 -2.58 -10.58 18.54
CA LYS A 124 -2.32 -12.02 18.49
C LYS A 124 -2.39 -12.48 17.04
N LYS A 125 -1.63 -13.51 16.68
CA LYS A 125 -1.85 -14.26 15.44
C LYS A 125 -3.33 -14.64 15.38
N SER A 126 -4.05 -14.11 14.40
CA SER A 126 -5.45 -14.47 14.15
C SER A 126 -5.56 -15.75 13.35
#